data_AF-A0A4Y2E7G7-F1
#
_entry.id   AF-A0A4Y2E7G7-F1
#
_cell.length_a   1.000
_cell.length_b   1.000
_cell.length_c   1.000
_cell.angle_alpha   90.00
_cell.angle_beta   90.00
_cell.angle_gamma   90.00
#
_symmetry.space_group_name_H-M   'P 1'
#
loop_
_entity.id
_entity.type
_entity.pdbx_description
1 polymer ?
#
loop_
_entity_poly.entity_id
_entity_poly.type
_entity_poly.pdbx_seq_one_letter_code
_entity_poly.pdbx_strand_id
1 'polypeptide(L)'
;MKFLHFANNETIDLETHPHPGLRKIYEVYEAINRKFKSSYVPERDVSVDESLLLYKGRLGCKQYLPKKRASFGIKFYQLCESSSGYIWNSLSYTEKDMPMWNESPNYKTTTNIVMTLLEDLLYKGYCVSVLKNIRFLIASPRP
;
A
#
# COMPACT_ATOMS: atom_id res chain seq x y z
N MET A 1 0.95 -27.02 -4.41
CA MET A 1 2.23 -26.47 -3.93
C MET A 1 2.17 -26.41 -2.40
N LYS A 2 2.98 -27.20 -1.68
CA LYS A 2 2.89 -27.32 -0.20
C LYS A 2 4.09 -26.75 0.56
N PHE A 3 5.22 -26.55 -0.12
CA PHE A 3 6.52 -26.23 0.49
C PHE A 3 7.11 -24.90 0.00
N LEU A 4 6.26 -23.98 -0.50
CA LEU A 4 6.74 -22.65 -0.87
C LEU A 4 6.81 -21.78 0.39
N HIS A 5 8.02 -21.33 0.72
CA HIS A 5 8.30 -20.49 1.86
C HIS A 5 9.17 -19.31 1.43
N PHE A 6 8.90 -18.13 1.98
CA PHE A 6 9.61 -16.89 1.65
C PHE A 6 10.34 -16.28 2.86
N ALA A 7 10.27 -16.92 4.02
CA ALA A 7 10.93 -16.49 5.24
C ALA A 7 11.47 -17.70 6.01
N ASN A 8 12.63 -17.53 6.65
CA ASN A 8 13.19 -18.51 7.57
C ASN A 8 12.60 -18.30 8.97
N ASN A 9 11.85 -19.30 9.49
CA ASN A 9 11.18 -19.20 10.79
C ASN A 9 12.15 -19.07 11.98
N GLU A 10 13.41 -19.50 11.83
CA GLU A 10 14.42 -19.45 12.90
C GLU A 10 14.97 -18.04 13.12
N THR A 11 14.87 -17.17 12.11
CA THR A 11 15.48 -15.83 12.11
C THR A 11 14.44 -14.72 11.96
N ILE A 12 13.14 -15.00 12.14
CA ILE A 12 12.10 -13.97 12.04
C ILE A 12 12.25 -13.03 13.23
N ASP A 13 12.50 -11.75 12.93
CA ASP A 13 12.43 -10.70 13.92
C ASP A 13 10.98 -10.54 14.43
N LEU A 14 10.79 -10.83 15.71
CA LEU A 14 9.49 -10.76 16.34
C LEU A 14 9.18 -9.41 17.00
N GLU A 15 10.17 -8.55 17.18
CA GLU A 15 10.05 -7.34 18.00
C GLU A 15 10.12 -6.07 17.14
N THR A 16 11.10 -5.96 16.25
CA THR A 16 11.40 -4.71 15.52
C THR A 16 11.00 -4.73 14.05
N HIS A 17 10.34 -5.79 13.60
CA HIS A 17 10.05 -5.96 12.18
C HIS A 17 9.17 -4.82 11.62
N PRO A 18 9.54 -4.19 10.48
CA PRO A 18 8.90 -2.97 9.96
C PRO A 18 7.43 -3.14 9.58
N HIS A 19 7.00 -4.38 9.32
CA HIS A 19 5.59 -4.71 9.04
C HIS A 19 5.19 -6.06 9.65
N PRO A 20 4.85 -6.13 10.95
CA PRO A 20 4.67 -7.39 11.67
C PRO A 20 3.63 -8.35 11.06
N GLY A 21 2.55 -7.81 10.50
CA GLY A 21 1.50 -8.61 9.85
C GLY A 21 1.92 -9.30 8.54
N LEU A 22 3.06 -8.92 7.95
CA LEU A 22 3.56 -9.46 6.68
C LEU A 22 4.87 -10.26 6.82
N ARG A 23 5.38 -10.49 8.04
CA ARG A 23 6.70 -11.13 8.31
C ARG A 23 7.07 -12.28 7.38
N LYS A 24 6.13 -13.18 7.08
CA LYS A 24 6.36 -14.38 6.26
C LYS A 24 6.54 -14.11 4.76
N ILE A 25 6.12 -12.95 4.27
CA ILE A 25 6.13 -12.57 2.85
C ILE A 25 6.75 -11.18 2.61
N TYR A 26 7.25 -10.52 3.66
CA TYR A 26 7.64 -9.12 3.62
C TYR A 26 8.73 -8.85 2.59
N GLU A 27 9.79 -9.65 2.56
CA GLU A 27 10.90 -9.53 1.61
C GLU A 27 10.43 -9.58 0.15
N VAL A 28 9.53 -10.53 -0.16
CA VAL A 28 8.98 -10.65 -1.53
C VAL A 28 8.06 -9.48 -1.85
N TYR A 29 7.22 -9.08 -0.90
CA TYR A 29 6.32 -7.95 -1.05
C TYR A 29 7.08 -6.64 -1.27
N GLU A 30 8.12 -6.38 -0.48
CA GLU A 30 9.00 -5.21 -0.59
C GLU A 30 9.78 -5.22 -1.91
N ALA A 31 10.33 -6.37 -2.32
CA ALA A 31 11.00 -6.52 -3.60
C ALA A 31 10.08 -6.24 -4.79
N ILE A 32 8.82 -6.70 -4.75
CA ILE A 32 7.81 -6.43 -5.78
C ILE A 32 7.49 -4.93 -5.84
N ASN A 33 7.21 -4.29 -4.70
CA ASN A 33 6.94 -2.85 -4.63
C ASN A 33 8.13 -2.03 -5.15
N ARG A 34 9.36 -2.37 -4.75
CA ARG A 34 10.58 -1.73 -5.27
C ARG A 34 10.70 -1.92 -6.78
N LYS A 35 10.33 -3.09 -7.28
CA LYS A 35 10.37 -3.36 -8.72
C LYS A 35 9.33 -2.54 -9.49
N PHE A 36 8.12 -2.38 -8.97
CA PHE A 36 7.10 -1.51 -9.57
C PHE A 36 7.58 -0.07 -9.70
N LYS A 37 8.08 0.51 -8.61
CA LYS A 37 8.60 1.89 -8.60
C LYS A 37 9.77 2.12 -9.54
N SER A 38 10.70 1.16 -9.62
CA SER A 38 11.92 1.30 -10.42
C SER A 38 11.75 0.96 -11.91
N SER A 39 10.68 0.23 -12.27
CA SER A 39 10.48 -0.21 -13.66
C SER A 39 9.71 0.80 -14.50
N TYR A 40 9.03 1.76 -13.87
CA TYR A 40 8.17 2.71 -14.56
C TYR A 40 8.10 4.06 -13.82
N VAL A 41 8.17 5.15 -14.58
CA VAL A 41 7.88 6.50 -14.08
C VAL A 41 6.46 6.86 -14.52
N PRO A 42 5.52 7.08 -13.59
CA PRO A 42 4.14 7.36 -13.95
C PRO A 42 4.01 8.76 -14.55
N GLU A 43 3.01 8.93 -15.40
CA GLU A 43 2.55 10.23 -15.85
C GLU A 43 1.99 11.06 -14.69
N ARG A 44 1.70 12.34 -14.97
CA ARG A 44 1.31 13.34 -13.97
C ARG A 44 0.12 12.91 -13.10
N ASP A 45 -0.88 12.25 -13.68
CA ASP A 45 -2.13 11.93 -12.98
C ASP A 45 -2.09 10.53 -12.38
N VAL A 46 -2.11 10.46 -11.05
CA VAL A 46 -2.11 9.20 -10.29
C VAL A 46 -3.36 9.13 -9.41
N SER A 47 -3.72 7.91 -9.03
CA SER A 47 -4.91 7.63 -8.22
C SER A 47 -4.59 6.69 -7.07
N VAL A 48 -5.20 6.94 -5.91
CA VAL A 48 -5.13 6.04 -4.75
C VAL A 48 -6.50 5.43 -4.51
N ASP A 49 -6.59 4.11 -4.49
CA ASP A 49 -7.83 3.37 -4.20
C ASP A 49 -7.59 2.14 -3.32
N GLU A 50 -8.66 1.61 -2.76
CA GLU A 50 -8.72 0.34 -2.04
C GLU A 50 -9.01 -0.82 -2.99
N SER A 51 -8.12 -1.81 -2.97
CA SER A 51 -8.32 -3.09 -3.63
C SER A 51 -8.45 -4.24 -2.62
N LEU A 52 -9.08 -5.33 -3.06
CA LEU A 52 -9.34 -6.49 -2.22
C LEU A 52 -9.06 -7.76 -3.00
N LEU A 53 -8.00 -8.47 -2.61
CA LEU A 53 -7.66 -9.76 -3.17
C LEU A 53 -8.50 -10.84 -2.49
N LEU A 54 -9.35 -11.53 -3.26
CA LEU A 54 -10.21 -12.59 -2.75
C LEU A 54 -9.37 -13.69 -2.07
N TYR A 55 -9.61 -13.90 -0.78
CA TYR A 55 -8.97 -14.94 -0.01
C TYR A 55 -9.93 -15.50 1.05
N LYS A 56 -10.23 -16.80 0.96
CA LYS A 56 -11.20 -17.47 1.84
C LYS A 56 -10.56 -18.27 2.98
N GLY A 57 -9.23 -18.34 3.05
CA GLY A 57 -8.52 -19.09 4.08
C GLY A 57 -8.53 -18.42 5.47
N ARG A 58 -7.80 -19.03 6.39
CA ARG A 58 -7.53 -18.48 7.74
C ARG A 58 -6.28 -17.62 7.67
N LEU A 59 -6.45 -16.31 7.83
CA LEU A 59 -5.37 -15.33 7.81
C LEU A 59 -5.76 -14.15 8.72
N GLY A 60 -4.82 -13.66 9.52
CA GLY A 60 -5.07 -12.59 10.49
C GLY A 60 -5.41 -11.24 9.85
N CYS A 61 -4.84 -10.91 8.68
CA CYS A 61 -5.14 -9.66 7.97
C CYS A 61 -6.32 -9.76 6.99
N LYS A 62 -7.19 -10.76 7.13
CA LYS A 62 -8.38 -10.90 6.28
C LYS A 62 -9.41 -9.85 6.66
N GLN A 63 -9.89 -9.11 5.67
CA GLN A 63 -10.88 -8.05 5.82
C GLN A 63 -12.21 -8.43 5.17
N TYR A 64 -13.30 -7.93 5.74
CA TYR A 64 -14.64 -8.03 5.16
C TYR A 64 -15.07 -6.66 4.60
N LEU A 65 -15.31 -6.60 3.29
CA LEU A 65 -15.81 -5.42 2.60
C LEU A 65 -17.14 -5.77 1.89
N PRO A 66 -18.31 -5.57 2.53
CA PRO A 66 -19.60 -6.02 2.00
C PRO A 66 -19.98 -5.40 0.65
N LYS A 67 -19.45 -4.20 0.35
CA LYS A 67 -19.74 -3.48 -0.90
C LYS A 67 -18.90 -3.94 -2.10
N LYS A 68 -17.90 -4.81 -1.90
CA LYS A 68 -17.04 -5.34 -2.98
C LYS A 68 -17.54 -6.73 -3.38
N ARG A 69 -17.40 -7.08 -4.67
CA ARG A 69 -17.82 -8.39 -5.22
C ARG A 69 -17.15 -9.56 -4.50
N ALA A 70 -15.84 -9.47 -4.26
CA ALA A 70 -15.16 -10.29 -3.28
C ALA A 70 -15.43 -9.66 -1.93
N SER A 71 -16.30 -10.25 -1.10
CA SER A 71 -16.64 -9.64 0.19
C SER A 71 -15.60 -9.94 1.27
N PHE A 72 -14.79 -10.98 1.12
CA PHE A 72 -13.71 -11.35 2.04
C PHE A 72 -12.37 -11.45 1.31
N GLY A 73 -11.31 -10.87 1.88
CA GLY A 73 -10.00 -10.94 1.24
C GLY A 73 -8.89 -10.20 1.97
N ILE A 74 -7.73 -10.09 1.32
CA ILE A 74 -6.60 -9.28 1.76
C ILE A 74 -6.76 -7.90 1.15
N LYS A 75 -6.89 -6.89 2.01
CA LYS A 75 -7.10 -5.50 1.59
C LYS A 75 -5.77 -4.81 1.31
N PHE A 76 -5.69 -4.09 0.21
CA PHE A 76 -4.56 -3.22 -0.13
C PHE A 76 -5.06 -1.80 -0.41
N TYR A 77 -4.17 -0.84 -0.21
CA TYR A 77 -4.23 0.48 -0.78
C TYR A 77 -3.21 0.54 -1.91
N GLN A 78 -3.61 1.01 -3.08
CA GLN A 78 -2.76 1.02 -4.27
C GLN A 78 -2.73 2.40 -4.88
N LEU A 79 -1.53 2.87 -5.18
CA LEU A 79 -1.25 4.03 -5.99
C LEU A 79 -1.04 3.56 -7.42
N CYS A 80 -1.92 3.99 -8.31
CA CYS A 80 -1.89 3.61 -9.72
C CYS A 80 -1.78 4.83 -10.62
N GLU A 81 -1.11 4.69 -11.75
CA GLU A 81 -1.25 5.68 -12.82
C GLU A 81 -2.69 5.69 -13.36
N SER A 82 -3.26 6.88 -13.56
CA SER A 82 -4.67 7.02 -13.93
C SER A 82 -4.98 6.58 -15.36
N SER A 83 -4.03 6.71 -16.29
CA SER A 83 -4.23 6.40 -17.72
C SER A 83 -4.06 4.91 -18.01
N SER A 84 -2.99 4.26 -17.54
CA SER A 84 -2.75 2.83 -17.78
C SER A 84 -3.31 1.88 -16.71
N GLY A 85 -3.59 2.39 -15.50
CA GLY A 85 -3.89 1.55 -14.34
C GLY A 85 -2.68 0.82 -13.76
N TYR A 86 -1.45 1.16 -14.18
CA TYR A 86 -0.23 0.58 -13.65
C TYR A 86 -0.12 0.81 -12.14
N ILE A 87 0.04 -0.27 -11.37
CA ILE A 87 0.26 -0.19 -9.92
C ILE A 87 1.70 0.24 -9.69
N TRP A 88 1.88 1.47 -9.22
CA TRP A 88 3.19 2.05 -8.97
C TRP A 88 3.66 1.80 -7.53
N ASN A 89 2.75 1.86 -6.56
CA ASN A 89 3.03 1.55 -5.16
C ASN A 89 1.82 0.85 -4.52
N SER A 90 2.07 -0.01 -3.53
CA SER A 90 1.03 -0.70 -2.78
C SER A 90 1.35 -0.74 -1.30
N LEU A 91 0.31 -0.63 -0.47
CA LEU A 91 0.37 -0.79 0.97
C LEU A 91 -0.69 -1.82 1.39
N SER A 92 -0.25 -2.96 1.94
CA SER A 92 -1.16 -3.97 2.50
C SER A 92 -1.74 -3.47 3.81
N TYR A 93 -3.04 -3.67 3.99
CA TYR A 93 -3.67 -3.43 5.27
C TYR A 93 -3.34 -4.57 6.24
N THR A 94 -2.84 -4.21 7.42
CA THR A 94 -2.72 -5.10 8.58
C THR A 94 -3.36 -4.42 9.78
N GLU A 95 -3.99 -5.21 10.65
CA GLU A 95 -4.68 -4.69 11.84
C GLU A 95 -3.72 -4.03 12.85
N LYS A 96 -2.42 -4.34 12.76
CA LYS A 96 -1.35 -3.79 13.59
C LYS A 96 -0.22 -3.23 12.74
N ASP A 97 0.31 -2.09 13.17
CA ASP A 97 1.59 -1.48 12.80
C ASP A 97 1.89 -1.54 11.29
N MET A 98 1.03 -0.88 10.52
CA MET A 98 1.38 -0.55 9.14
C MET A 98 2.49 0.52 9.16
N PRO A 99 3.49 0.43 8.28
CA PRO A 99 4.49 1.49 8.13
C PRO A 99 3.77 2.76 7.67
N MET A 100 3.70 3.73 8.56
CA MET A 100 3.07 5.03 8.32
C MET A 100 4.15 6.09 8.11
N TRP A 101 3.82 7.10 7.31
CA TRP A 101 4.68 8.26 7.10
C TRP A 101 5.08 8.93 8.43
N ASN A 102 6.32 9.41 8.54
CA ASN A 102 6.92 9.83 9.82
C ASN A 102 6.20 11.01 10.49
N GLU A 103 5.48 11.85 9.75
CA GLU A 103 4.66 12.95 10.28
C GLU A 103 3.22 12.53 10.65
N SER A 104 2.97 11.21 10.71
CA SER A 104 1.69 10.57 10.99
C SER A 104 0.88 11.06 12.21
N PRO A 105 1.49 11.48 13.34
CA PRO A 105 0.71 11.84 14.54
C PRO A 105 -0.28 12.99 14.32
N ASN A 106 -0.02 13.86 13.33
CA ASN A 106 -0.78 15.08 13.09
C ASN A 106 -1.99 14.88 12.17
N TYR A 107 -2.15 13.70 11.57
CA TYR A 107 -3.13 13.47 10.50
C TYR A 107 -4.00 12.24 10.74
N LYS A 108 -5.18 12.23 10.09
CA LYS A 108 -6.10 11.10 10.11
C LYS A 108 -5.50 9.91 9.36
N THR A 109 -5.87 8.68 9.74
CA THR A 109 -5.37 7.42 9.16
C THR A 109 -5.41 7.39 7.63
N THR A 110 -6.50 7.86 7.00
CA THR A 110 -6.61 7.90 5.54
C THR A 110 -5.57 8.80 4.90
N THR A 111 -5.31 9.96 5.51
CA THR A 111 -4.28 10.90 5.04
C THR A 111 -2.91 10.25 5.15
N ASN A 112 -2.61 9.58 6.27
CA ASN A 112 -1.32 8.90 6.45
C ASN A 112 -1.10 7.82 5.39
N ILE A 113 -2.11 7.00 5.09
CA ILE A 113 -2.03 5.99 4.03
C ILE A 113 -1.73 6.63 2.67
N VAL A 114 -2.43 7.71 2.33
CA VAL A 114 -2.22 8.42 1.07
C VAL A 114 -0.80 9.01 1.01
N MET A 115 -0.34 9.64 2.09
CA MET A 115 1.00 10.23 2.18
C MET A 115 2.10 9.16 2.12
N THR A 116 1.95 8.03 2.82
CA THR A 116 2.88 6.88 2.74
C THR A 116 3.02 6.38 1.30
N LEU A 117 1.91 6.28 0.57
CA LEU A 117 1.95 5.80 -0.82
C LEU A 117 2.64 6.81 -1.77
N LEU A 118 2.52 8.10 -1.48
CA LEU A 118 2.98 9.20 -2.31
C LEU A 118 4.36 9.75 -1.94
N GLU A 119 5.00 9.25 -0.89
CA GLU A 119 6.25 9.79 -0.34
C GLU A 119 7.29 10.14 -1.42
N ASP A 120 7.51 9.21 -2.35
CA ASP A 120 8.47 9.35 -3.45
C ASP A 120 8.00 10.30 -4.59
N LEU A 121 6.74 10.73 -4.59
CA LEU A 121 6.13 11.63 -5.58
C LEU A 121 5.83 13.02 -5.03
N LEU A 122 6.03 13.24 -3.72
CA LEU A 122 5.82 14.54 -3.08
C LEU A 122 6.68 15.62 -3.74
N TYR A 123 6.09 16.80 -3.93
CA TYR A 123 6.74 17.98 -4.49
C TYR A 123 7.27 17.83 -5.94
N LYS A 124 6.85 16.78 -6.67
CA LYS A 124 7.24 16.54 -8.08
C LYS A 124 6.18 16.95 -9.10
N GLY A 125 5.09 17.60 -8.68
CA GLY A 125 4.04 18.12 -9.57
C GLY A 125 2.96 17.10 -9.99
N TYR A 126 2.91 15.94 -9.34
CA TYR A 126 1.86 14.94 -9.56
C TYR A 126 0.48 15.42 -9.08
N CYS A 127 -0.55 15.03 -9.82
CA CYS A 127 -1.95 15.25 -9.48
C CYS A 127 -2.54 13.96 -8.92
N VAL A 128 -3.16 14.02 -7.74
CA VAL A 128 -3.62 12.82 -7.04
C VAL A 128 -5.13 12.80 -6.91
N SER A 129 -5.74 11.75 -7.45
CA SER A 129 -7.15 11.44 -7.22
C SER A 129 -7.30 10.36 -6.15
N VAL A 130 -7.89 10.68 -5.01
CA VAL A 130 -8.19 9.69 -3.98
C VAL A 130 -9.61 9.19 -4.21
N LEU A 131 -9.76 7.92 -4.58
CA LEU A 131 -11.04 7.32 -4.93
C LEU A 131 -11.82 6.89 -3.69
N LYS A 132 -12.09 7.89 -2.85
CA LYS A 132 -13.15 7.96 -1.85
C LYS A 132 -13.61 9.43 -1.74
N ASN A 133 -14.31 9.92 -2.76
CA ASN A 133 -15.03 11.21 -2.77
C ASN A 133 -14.23 12.52 -2.55
N ILE A 134 -12.89 12.60 -2.68
CA ILE A 134 -12.18 13.91 -2.63
C ILE A 134 -10.93 13.91 -3.54
N ARG A 135 -10.83 14.90 -4.44
CA ARG A 135 -9.58 15.20 -5.20
C ARG A 135 -8.67 16.09 -4.34
N PHE A 136 -7.38 15.74 -4.23
CA PHE A 136 -6.37 16.59 -3.59
C PHE A 136 -5.32 17.02 -4.64
N LEU A 137 -5.10 18.32 -4.78
CA LEU A 137 -3.97 18.85 -5.54
C LEU A 137 -2.78 18.97 -4.59
N ILE A 138 -1.71 18.20 -4.84
CA ILE A 138 -0.44 18.38 -4.14
C ILE A 138 0.33 19.46 -4.88
N ALA A 139 0.18 20.71 -4.44
CA ALA A 139 0.93 21.82 -4.98
C ALA A 139 2.36 21.81 -4.43
N SER A 140 3.34 22.06 -5.31
CA SER A 140 4.68 22.48 -4.89
C SER A 140 4.57 23.78 -4.08
N PRO A 141 5.36 23.98 -3.01
CA PRO A 141 5.56 25.33 -2.50
C PRO A 141 6.08 26.17 -3.67
N ARG A 142 5.42 27.30 -3.93
CA ARG A 142 5.93 28.29 -4.88
C ARG A 142 7.15 28.97 -4.24
N PRO A 143 8.20 29.29 -5.03
CA PRO A 143 9.39 29.98 -4.54
C PRO A 143 9.05 31.35 -3.94
#